data_AF-A0A7S0HAU1-F1
#
_entry.id   AF-A0A7S0HAU1-F1
#
_cell.length_a   1.000
_cell.length_b   1.000
_cell.length_c   1.000
_cell.angle_alpha   90.00
_cell.angle_beta   90.00
_cell.angle_gamma   90.00
#
_symmetry.space_group_name_H-M   'P 1'
#
loop_
_entity.id
_entity.type
_entity.pdbx_description
1 polymer ?
#
loop_
_entity_poly.entity_id
_entity_poly.type
_entity_poly.pdbx_seq_one_letter_code
_entity_poly.pdbx_strand_id
1 'polypeptide(L)'
;LTVKLADLGFAASASTLPQEEVENAMRRGASSPLSVLPMLALNDLHGLGYILLELFLSSAAAQDAPDADTARTTELQSLKRLVEDIYDGDVCGSFREYCSEEPAWAGAVAMLDEKDGAGWGLLQQLVDCRKGELAGSVTARGLLES
;
A
#
# COMPACT_ATOMS: atom_id res chain seq x y z
N LEU A 1 -8.53 -17.66 9.28
CA LEU A 1 -9.00 -16.27 9.14
C LEU A 1 -9.60 -16.13 7.74
N THR A 2 -10.75 -15.47 7.60
CA THR A 2 -11.37 -15.20 6.28
C THR A 2 -11.57 -13.70 6.18
N VAL A 3 -10.88 -13.06 5.23
CA VAL A 3 -11.03 -11.62 4.93
C VAL A 3 -11.90 -11.47 3.69
N LYS A 4 -12.82 -10.52 3.69
CA LYS A 4 -13.71 -10.21 2.57
C LYS A 4 -13.67 -8.72 2.29
N LEU A 5 -13.61 -8.35 1.01
CA LEU A 5 -13.86 -6.99 0.57
C LEU A 5 -15.38 -6.72 0.68
N ALA A 6 -15.74 -5.55 1.17
CA ALA A 6 -17.11 -5.09 1.35
C ALA A 6 -17.27 -3.67 0.80
N ASP A 7 -18.49 -3.13 0.82
CA ASP A 7 -18.80 -1.73 0.51
C ASP A 7 -18.29 -1.24 -0.86
N LEU A 8 -18.54 -2.05 -1.90
CA LEU A 8 -18.20 -1.75 -3.30
C LEU A 8 -19.05 -0.61 -3.93
N GLY A 9 -19.75 0.19 -3.13
CA GLY A 9 -20.62 1.29 -3.59
C GLY A 9 -19.86 2.43 -4.28
N PHE A 10 -18.55 2.53 -4.04
CA PHE A 10 -17.64 3.49 -4.69
C PHE A 10 -16.72 2.84 -5.74
N ALA A 11 -16.89 1.54 -6.02
CA ALA A 11 -16.10 0.87 -7.03
C ALA A 11 -16.50 1.32 -8.44
N ALA A 12 -15.51 1.51 -9.31
CA ALA A 12 -15.74 1.82 -10.72
C ALA A 12 -15.72 0.54 -11.57
N SER A 13 -16.59 0.50 -12.57
CA SER A 13 -16.58 -0.49 -13.64
C SER A 13 -16.25 0.20 -14.96
N ALA A 14 -15.93 -0.57 -16.01
CA ALA A 14 -15.72 -0.01 -17.34
C ALA A 14 -16.90 0.87 -17.82
N SER A 15 -18.12 0.54 -17.39
CA SER A 15 -19.35 1.28 -17.73
C SER A 15 -19.65 2.47 -16.83
N THR A 16 -19.02 2.58 -15.65
CA THR A 16 -19.30 3.64 -14.66
C THR A 16 -18.09 4.53 -14.38
N LEU A 17 -17.01 4.34 -15.14
CA LEU A 17 -15.77 5.08 -15.03
C LEU A 17 -16.00 6.57 -15.37
N PRO A 18 -15.71 7.50 -14.44
CA PRO A 18 -15.79 8.91 -14.72
C PRO A 18 -14.84 9.29 -15.87
N GLN A 19 -15.27 10.23 -16.72
CA GLN A 19 -14.47 10.67 -17.86
C GLN A 19 -13.10 11.24 -17.44
N GLU A 20 -13.05 11.91 -16.30
CA GLU A 20 -11.80 12.45 -15.73
C GLU A 20 -10.76 11.35 -15.44
N GLU A 21 -11.18 10.20 -14.91
CA GLU A 21 -10.31 9.06 -14.62
C GLU A 21 -9.77 8.43 -15.91
N VAL A 22 -10.62 8.34 -16.94
CA VAL A 22 -10.20 7.89 -18.28
C VAL A 22 -9.15 8.84 -18.85
N GLU A 23 -9.38 10.15 -18.77
CA GLU A 23 -8.44 11.17 -19.25
C GLU A 23 -7.12 11.16 -18.46
N ASN A 24 -7.17 11.00 -17.14
CA ASN A 24 -5.98 10.85 -16.28
C ASN A 24 -5.18 9.61 -16.66
N ALA A 25 -5.84 8.47 -16.88
CA ALA A 25 -5.20 7.24 -17.32
C ALA A 25 -4.57 7.38 -18.71
N MET A 26 -5.26 8.02 -19.67
CA MET A 26 -4.71 8.31 -20.99
C MET A 26 -3.48 9.23 -20.92
N ARG A 27 -3.50 10.25 -20.06
CA ARG A 27 -2.32 11.10 -19.80
C ARG A 27 -1.12 10.33 -19.24
N ARG A 28 -1.37 9.23 -18.52
CA ARG A 28 -0.35 8.33 -17.96
C ARG A 28 0.06 7.21 -18.91
N GLY A 29 -0.42 7.22 -20.16
CA GLY A 29 0.01 6.28 -21.21
C GLY A 29 -0.99 5.19 -21.56
N ALA A 30 -2.24 5.24 -21.07
CA ALA A 30 -3.29 4.33 -21.53
C ALA A 30 -3.54 4.52 -23.04
N SER A 31 -3.32 3.46 -23.82
CA SER A 31 -3.44 3.47 -25.28
C SER A 31 -4.88 3.33 -25.78
N SER A 32 -5.82 3.02 -24.89
CA SER A 32 -7.26 2.92 -25.16
C SER A 32 -8.11 3.09 -23.89
N PRO A 33 -9.42 3.39 -24.01
CA PRO A 33 -10.32 3.41 -22.85
C PRO A 33 -10.37 2.09 -22.06
N LEU A 34 -10.11 0.94 -22.70
CA LEU A 34 -10.06 -0.35 -22.00
C LEU A 34 -8.75 -0.55 -21.24
N SER A 35 -7.66 0.10 -21.64
CA SER A 35 -6.38 0.06 -20.90
C SER A 35 -6.38 0.88 -19.60
N VAL A 36 -7.50 1.53 -19.28
CA VAL A 36 -7.72 2.22 -17.99
C VAL A 36 -7.92 1.23 -16.85
N LEU A 37 -8.53 0.06 -17.10
CA LEU A 37 -8.87 -0.90 -16.04
C LEU A 37 -7.64 -1.45 -15.29
N PRO A 38 -6.54 -1.86 -15.96
CA PRO A 38 -5.31 -2.22 -15.25
C PRO A 38 -4.77 -1.08 -14.40
N MET A 39 -4.90 0.18 -14.84
CA MET A 39 -4.42 1.34 -14.08
C MET A 39 -5.25 1.61 -12.83
N LEU A 40 -6.54 1.32 -12.85
CA LEU A 40 -7.39 1.36 -11.66
C LEU A 40 -6.98 0.28 -10.65
N ALA A 41 -6.66 -0.92 -11.13
CA ALA A 41 -6.16 -1.98 -10.24
C ALA A 41 -4.85 -1.57 -9.54
N LEU A 42 -4.00 -0.75 -10.17
CA LEU A 42 -2.82 -0.19 -9.50
C LEU A 42 -3.19 0.81 -8.40
N ASN A 43 -4.32 1.52 -8.51
CA ASN A 43 -4.80 2.36 -7.42
C ASN A 43 -5.22 1.51 -6.22
N ASP A 44 -5.91 0.39 -6.46
CA ASP A 44 -6.29 -0.54 -5.41
C ASP A 44 -5.07 -1.19 -4.76
N LEU A 45 -4.07 -1.61 -5.54
CA LEU A 45 -2.82 -2.18 -5.03
C LEU A 45 -2.01 -1.17 -4.22
N HIS A 46 -1.96 0.09 -4.65
CA HIS A 46 -1.32 1.13 -3.87
C HIS A 46 -2.06 1.43 -2.56
N GLY A 47 -3.40 1.40 -2.58
CA GLY A 47 -4.19 1.48 -1.35
C GLY A 47 -3.89 0.31 -0.41
N LEU A 48 -3.79 -0.90 -0.97
CA LEU A 48 -3.46 -2.12 -0.22
C LEU A 48 -2.10 -2.01 0.48
N GLY A 49 -1.10 -1.39 -0.15
CA GLY A 49 0.21 -1.15 0.49
C GLY A 49 0.09 -0.42 1.83
N TYR A 50 -0.73 0.64 1.89
CA TYR A 50 -0.95 1.38 3.14
C TYR A 50 -1.83 0.63 4.14
N ILE A 51 -2.82 -0.14 3.68
CA ILE A 51 -3.64 -0.98 4.56
C ILE A 51 -2.76 -2.02 5.26
N LEU A 52 -1.81 -2.63 4.53
CA LEU A 52 -0.86 -3.58 5.11
C LEU A 52 0.10 -2.90 6.10
N LEU A 53 0.63 -1.72 5.76
CA LEU A 53 1.45 -0.92 6.68
C LEU A 53 0.70 -0.60 7.98
N GLU A 54 -0.51 -0.08 7.88
CA GLU A 54 -1.36 0.23 9.03
C GLU A 54 -1.63 -1.02 9.88
N LEU A 55 -1.95 -2.15 9.24
CA LEU A 55 -2.22 -3.40 9.91
C LEU A 55 -1.00 -3.89 10.71
N PHE A 56 0.19 -3.94 10.10
CA PHE A 56 1.39 -4.45 10.76
C PHE A 56 1.81 -3.54 11.92
N LEU A 57 1.87 -2.23 11.69
CA LEU A 57 2.31 -1.27 12.72
C LEU A 57 1.31 -1.18 13.88
N SER A 58 0.00 -1.16 13.59
CA SER A 58 -1.03 -1.14 14.63
C SER A 58 -1.08 -2.46 15.39
N SER A 59 -0.87 -3.60 14.71
CA SER A 59 -0.81 -4.90 15.37
C SER A 59 0.37 -5.01 16.32
N ALA A 60 1.55 -4.51 15.93
CA ALA A 60 2.72 -4.51 16.82
C ALA A 60 2.50 -3.58 18.02
N ALA A 61 2.01 -2.36 17.79
CA ALA A 61 1.73 -1.41 18.86
C ALA A 61 0.67 -1.92 19.86
N ALA A 62 -0.31 -2.70 19.39
CA ALA A 62 -1.33 -3.30 20.24
C ALA A 62 -0.80 -4.46 21.11
N GLN A 63 0.26 -5.15 20.70
CA GLN A 63 0.87 -6.22 21.50
C GLN A 63 1.62 -5.69 22.72
N ASP A 64 2.22 -4.50 22.60
CA ASP A 64 2.97 -3.84 23.66
C ASP A 64 2.11 -2.93 24.55
N ALA A 65 0.84 -2.73 24.20
CA ALA A 65 -0.08 -1.92 25.00
C ALA A 65 -0.60 -2.71 26.21
N PRO A 66 -0.58 -2.13 27.43
CA PRO A 66 -1.09 -2.79 28.62
C PRO A 66 -2.60 -3.06 28.54
N ASP A 67 -3.36 -2.18 27.88
CA ASP A 67 -4.81 -2.31 27.67
C ASP A 67 -5.21 -1.87 26.25
N ALA A 68 -6.32 -2.40 25.71
CA ALA A 68 -6.77 -2.10 24.35
C ALA A 68 -7.07 -0.60 24.10
N ASP A 69 -7.48 0.14 25.13
CA ASP A 69 -7.74 1.59 25.05
C ASP A 69 -6.46 2.45 24.97
N THR A 70 -5.30 1.88 25.30
CA THR A 70 -3.99 2.56 25.17
C THR A 70 -3.23 2.19 23.91
N ALA A 71 -3.73 1.23 23.13
CA ALA A 71 -3.18 0.88 21.83
C ALA A 71 -3.36 2.05 20.87
N ARG A 72 -2.26 2.78 20.63
CA ARG A 72 -2.26 3.89 19.68
C ARG A 72 -2.34 3.29 18.27
N THR A 73 -3.50 3.41 17.62
CA THR A 73 -3.67 3.00 16.22
C THR A 73 -2.98 4.00 15.31
N THR A 74 -2.14 3.49 14.41
CA THR A 74 -1.49 4.36 13.42
C THR A 74 -2.46 4.61 12.28
N GLU A 75 -3.02 5.82 12.21
CA GLU A 75 -4.04 6.15 11.21
C GLU A 75 -3.48 6.15 9.78
N LEU A 76 -4.17 5.48 8.85
CA LEU A 76 -3.84 5.38 7.43
C LEU A 76 -3.41 6.71 6.78
N GLN A 77 -4.13 7.81 7.04
CA GLN A 77 -3.83 9.11 6.44
C GLN A 77 -2.51 9.70 6.95
N SER A 78 -2.17 9.43 8.21
CA SER A 78 -0.90 9.86 8.79
C SER A 78 0.26 9.06 8.19
N LEU A 79 0.09 7.75 8.01
CA LEU A 79 1.09 6.91 7.32
C LEU A 79 1.31 7.35 5.89
N LYS A 80 0.22 7.64 5.16
CA LYS A 80 0.33 8.10 3.78
C LYS A 80 1.15 9.39 3.67
N ARG A 81 0.88 10.39 4.52
CA ARG A 81 1.67 11.64 4.55
C ARG A 81 3.12 11.37 4.93
N LEU A 82 3.35 10.53 5.92
CA LEU A 82 4.69 10.22 6.37
C LEU A 82 5.50 9.56 5.24
N VAL A 83 4.94 8.55 4.59
CA VAL A 83 5.59 7.86 3.48
C VAL A 83 5.74 8.77 2.25
N GLU A 84 4.65 9.40 1.78
CA GLU A 84 4.67 10.16 0.52
C GLU A 84 5.37 11.52 0.67
N ASP A 85 5.08 12.26 1.75
CA ASP A 85 5.54 13.66 1.86
C ASP A 85 6.88 13.80 2.60
N ILE A 86 7.15 12.94 3.59
CA ILE A 86 8.36 13.05 4.43
C ILE A 86 9.48 12.17 3.90
N TYR A 87 9.16 10.94 3.48
CA TYR A 87 10.15 9.96 3.00
C TYR A 87 10.13 9.77 1.47
N ASP A 88 9.39 10.60 0.71
CA ASP A 88 9.34 10.57 -0.77
C ASP A 88 8.99 9.19 -1.36
N GLY A 89 8.21 8.40 -0.62
CA GLY A 89 7.83 7.04 -0.97
C GLY A 89 8.91 5.97 -0.74
N ASP A 90 10.04 6.29 -0.10
CA ASP A 90 11.08 5.32 0.26
C ASP A 90 10.69 4.51 1.50
N VAL A 91 9.89 3.47 1.28
CA VAL A 91 9.39 2.55 2.31
C VAL A 91 10.49 1.62 2.80
N CYS A 92 11.28 1.05 1.89
CA CYS A 92 12.28 0.01 2.22
C CYS A 92 13.57 0.58 2.83
N GLY A 93 13.89 1.85 2.58
CA GLY A 93 15.03 2.55 3.16
C GLY A 93 14.64 3.42 4.36
N SER A 94 14.48 4.72 4.11
CA SER A 94 14.39 5.77 5.13
C SER A 94 13.19 5.60 6.07
N PHE A 95 12.02 5.21 5.54
CA PHE A 95 10.84 4.97 6.38
C PHE A 95 11.03 3.73 7.27
N ARG A 96 11.61 2.64 6.74
CA ARG A 96 11.95 1.46 7.54
C ARG A 96 12.92 1.80 8.67
N GLU A 97 13.94 2.62 8.40
CA GLU A 97 14.89 3.09 9.42
C GLU A 97 14.16 3.86 10.52
N TYR A 98 13.29 4.80 10.16
CA TYR A 98 12.43 5.50 11.13
C TYR A 98 11.60 4.53 11.97
N CYS A 99 10.95 3.53 11.34
CA CYS A 99 10.18 2.54 12.08
C CYS A 99 11.03 1.69 13.05
N SER A 100 12.31 1.47 12.74
CA SER A 100 13.21 0.70 13.60
C SER A 100 13.61 1.44 14.89
N GLU A 101 13.47 2.77 14.89
CA GLU A 101 13.74 3.61 16.07
C GLU A 101 12.54 3.66 17.03
N GLU A 102 11.37 3.20 16.61
CA GLU A 102 10.12 3.22 17.39
C GLU A 102 9.90 1.86 18.08
N PRO A 103 10.07 1.76 19.42
CA PRO A 103 10.01 0.46 20.11
C PRO A 103 8.68 -0.27 19.94
N ALA A 104 7.57 0.48 19.87
CA ALA A 104 6.22 -0.07 19.68
C ALA A 104 6.01 -0.78 18.34
N TRP A 105 6.93 -0.60 17.37
CA TRP A 105 6.86 -1.23 16.06
C TRP A 105 7.94 -2.29 15.85
N ALA A 106 8.76 -2.59 16.86
CA ALA A 106 9.87 -3.54 16.75
C ALA A 106 9.41 -4.92 16.24
N GLY A 107 8.24 -5.40 16.68
CA GLY A 107 7.67 -6.66 16.20
C GLY A 107 7.29 -6.64 14.71
N ALA A 108 6.72 -5.53 14.24
CA ALA A 108 6.39 -5.37 12.81
C ALA A 108 7.65 -5.25 11.96
N VAL A 109 8.65 -4.49 12.41
CA VAL A 109 9.94 -4.35 11.72
C VAL A 109 10.64 -5.70 11.61
N ALA A 110 10.70 -6.46 12.70
CA ALA A 110 11.30 -7.80 12.69
C ALA A 110 10.59 -8.76 11.73
N MET A 111 9.25 -8.72 11.70
CA MET A 111 8.46 -9.55 10.77
C MET A 111 8.70 -9.16 9.30
N LEU A 112 8.73 -7.86 8.99
CA LEU A 112 8.94 -7.37 7.62
C LEU A 112 10.39 -7.54 7.14
N ASP A 113 11.34 -7.61 8.08
CA ASP A 113 12.75 -7.93 7.85
C ASP A 113 13.02 -9.41 7.54
N GLU A 114 12.04 -10.29 7.81
CA GLU A 114 12.18 -11.71 7.48
C GLU A 114 12.52 -11.91 6.00
N LYS A 115 13.36 -12.92 5.72
CA LYS A 115 13.83 -13.26 4.37
C LYS A 115 14.46 -12.06 3.65
N ASP A 116 15.41 -11.40 4.33
CA ASP A 116 16.20 -10.29 3.79
C ASP A 116 15.35 -9.08 3.40
N GLY A 117 14.36 -8.74 4.24
CA GLY A 117 13.50 -7.57 4.01
C GLY A 117 12.41 -7.77 2.95
N ALA A 118 12.02 -9.02 2.65
CA ALA A 118 11.03 -9.31 1.62
C ALA A 118 9.68 -8.60 1.86
N GLY A 119 9.27 -8.43 3.12
CA GLY A 119 8.06 -7.70 3.48
C GLY A 119 8.14 -6.22 3.08
N TRP A 120 9.26 -5.58 3.36
CA TRP A 120 9.53 -4.20 2.94
C TRP A 120 9.61 -4.05 1.42
N GLY A 121 10.24 -5.02 0.74
CA GLY A 121 10.29 -5.07 -0.72
C GLY A 121 8.89 -5.12 -1.35
N LEU A 122 8.00 -5.96 -0.82
CA LEU A 122 6.61 -6.02 -1.28
C LEU A 122 5.87 -4.68 -1.04
N LEU A 123 6.03 -4.08 0.14
CA LEU A 123 5.39 -2.80 0.45
C LEU A 123 5.89 -1.67 -0.46
N GLN A 124 7.19 -1.64 -0.76
CA GLN A 124 7.78 -0.70 -1.72
C GLN A 124 7.15 -0.87 -3.10
N GLN A 125 7.03 -2.10 -3.60
CA GLN A 125 6.40 -2.39 -4.89
C GLN A 125 4.94 -1.93 -4.94
N LEU A 126 4.18 -2.12 -3.86
CA LEU A 126 2.78 -1.66 -3.78
C LEU A 126 2.68 -0.14 -3.79
N VAL A 127 3.55 0.58 -3.08
CA VAL A 127 3.59 2.06 -3.10
C VAL A 127 4.06 2.59 -4.46
N ASP A 128 5.01 1.92 -5.11
CA ASP A 128 5.54 2.39 -6.40
C ASP A 128 4.73 1.92 -7.62
N CYS A 129 3.77 1.00 -7.48
CA CYS A 129 3.10 0.37 -8.62
C CYS A 129 2.38 1.37 -9.56
N ARG A 130 2.16 2.61 -9.13
CA ARG A 130 1.57 3.70 -9.93
C ARG A 130 2.60 4.55 -10.68
N LYS A 131 3.88 4.48 -10.32
CA LYS A 131 4.96 5.29 -10.90
C LYS A 131 5.44 4.69 -12.23
N GLY A 132 5.33 5.48 -13.29
CA GLY A 132 6.21 5.50 -14.47
C GLY A 132 6.26 4.30 -15.44
N GLU A 133 6.57 3.09 -14.99
CA GLU A 133 6.97 1.99 -15.89
C GLU A 133 6.42 0.61 -15.49
N LEU A 134 5.85 0.48 -14.29
CA LEU A 134 5.31 -0.78 -13.75
C LEU A 134 3.86 -1.08 -14.16
N ALA A 135 3.17 -0.12 -14.78
CA ALA A 135 1.77 -0.27 -15.14
C ALA A 135 1.49 -1.37 -16.18
N GLY A 136 2.53 -1.84 -16.88
CA GLY A 136 2.46 -2.96 -17.82
C GLY A 136 2.90 -4.32 -17.26
N SER A 137 3.54 -4.38 -16.09
CA SER A 137 4.19 -5.60 -15.57
C SER A 137 3.64 -6.09 -14.23
N VAL A 138 3.00 -5.23 -13.44
CA VAL A 138 2.47 -5.59 -12.12
C VAL A 138 1.10 -6.24 -12.26
N THR A 139 1.06 -7.55 -12.02
CA THR A 139 -0.19 -8.27 -11.74
C THR A 139 -0.16 -8.75 -10.29
N ALA A 140 -1.32 -8.90 -9.66
CA ALA A 140 -1.41 -9.47 -8.31
C ALA A 140 -0.72 -10.84 -8.21
N ARG A 141 -0.69 -11.60 -9.31
CA ARG A 141 0.04 -12.86 -9.43
C ARG A 141 1.55 -12.66 -9.52
N GLY A 142 2.01 -11.68 -10.31
CA GLY A 142 3.42 -11.32 -10.41
C GLY A 142 4.03 -10.88 -9.08
N LEU A 143 3.25 -10.17 -8.24
CA LEU A 143 3.67 -9.79 -6.88
C LEU A 143 3.80 -10.96 -5.89
N LEU A 144 3.16 -12.10 -6.18
CA LEU A 144 3.21 -13.30 -5.32
C LEU A 144 4.26 -14.31 -5.80
N GLU A 145 4.73 -14.18 -7.03
CA GLU A 145 5.72 -15.07 -7.66
C GLU A 145 7.15 -14.51 -7.62
N SER A 146 7.32 -13.23 -7.23
CA SER A 146 8.60 -12.54 -6.99
C SER A 146 9.07 -12.68 -5.55
#